data_AF-A0A644WRH3-F1
#
_entry.id   AF-A0A644WRH3-F1
#
_cell.length_a   1.000
_cell.length_b   1.000
_cell.length_c   1.000
_cell.angle_alpha   90.00
_cell.angle_beta   90.00
_cell.angle_gamma   90.00
#
_symmetry.space_group_name_H-M   'P 1'
#
loop_
_entity.id
_entity.type
_entity.pdbx_description
1 polymer ?
#
loop_
_entity_poly.entity_id
_entity_poly.type
_entity_poly.pdbx_seq_one_letter_code
_entity_poly.pdbx_strand_id
1 'polypeptide(L)'
;MRKQFYTDDFYKDEHGTIYTGEYVEHNGHIKDRRTLTKVENPCNEIQGEVVRCNYTQIFYPNSSLILCNNIPQVDEYLFDYVENGEFVTYYDAEGNECDEEDAVDQNDNEIFQWYLIDNSTAERLKRSTNELIFYSDKLDVYILGVTHYGTAWDYVGAEFVY
;
A
#
# COMPACT_ATOMS: atom_id res chain seq x y z
N MET A 1 -19.78 11.49 3.46
CA MET A 1 -18.75 10.48 3.75
C MET A 1 -17.72 10.55 2.65
N ARG A 2 -16.47 10.95 2.93
CA ARG A 2 -15.41 10.83 1.92
C ARG A 2 -15.13 9.34 1.81
N LYS A 3 -15.40 8.72 0.65
CA LYS A 3 -14.92 7.35 0.41
C LYS A 3 -13.39 7.39 0.59
N GLN A 4 -12.83 6.39 1.25
CA GLN A 4 -11.38 6.24 1.41
C GLN A 4 -10.80 5.30 0.37
N PHE A 5 -11.45 4.17 0.07
CA PHE A 5 -11.06 3.17 -0.94
C PHE A 5 -12.27 2.52 -1.62
N TYR A 6 -12.06 1.84 -2.76
CA TYR A 6 -13.12 1.11 -3.45
C TYR A 6 -13.37 -0.22 -2.74
N THR A 7 -14.49 -0.30 -2.01
CA THR A 7 -14.85 -1.47 -1.19
C THR A 7 -16.37 -1.54 -1.05
N ASP A 8 -16.86 -2.77 -1.01
CA ASP A 8 -18.29 -3.07 -0.95
C ASP A 8 -18.78 -3.17 0.50
N ASP A 9 -18.06 -3.94 1.34
CA ASP A 9 -18.40 -4.24 2.73
C ASP A 9 -17.13 -4.38 3.59
N PHE A 10 -17.28 -4.31 4.92
CA PHE A 10 -16.22 -4.55 5.89
C PHE A 10 -16.62 -5.63 6.91
N TYR A 11 -15.64 -6.43 7.31
CA TYR A 11 -15.81 -7.50 8.30
C TYR A 11 -14.73 -7.43 9.36
N LYS A 12 -15.09 -7.68 10.61
CA LYS A 12 -14.17 -7.77 11.75
C LYS A 12 -14.19 -9.18 12.31
N ASP A 13 -13.01 -9.74 12.58
CA ASP A 13 -12.90 -11.05 13.23
C ASP A 13 -12.87 -10.96 14.76
N GLU A 14 -12.84 -12.13 15.42
CA GLU A 14 -12.78 -12.25 16.88
C GLU A 14 -11.49 -11.68 17.51
N HIS A 15 -10.44 -11.44 16.73
CA HIS A 15 -9.18 -10.83 17.15
C HIS A 15 -9.13 -9.32 16.87
N GLY A 16 -10.16 -8.77 16.24
CA GLY A 16 -10.26 -7.37 15.87
C GLY A 16 -9.63 -7.01 14.53
N THR A 17 -9.15 -7.98 13.75
CA THR A 17 -8.64 -7.74 12.39
C THR A 17 -9.81 -7.37 11.49
N ILE A 18 -9.63 -6.32 10.68
CA ILE A 18 -10.66 -5.82 9.77
C ILE A 18 -10.28 -6.15 8.34
N TYR A 19 -11.25 -6.56 7.55
CA TYR A 19 -11.11 -6.98 6.16
C TYR A 19 -12.16 -6.29 5.28
N THR A 20 -11.82 -6.00 4.03
CA THR A 20 -12.83 -5.74 2.99
C THR A 20 -13.53 -7.04 2.61
N GLY A 21 -14.78 -6.93 2.15
CA GLY A 21 -15.57 -8.09 1.70
C GLY A 21 -14.88 -8.85 0.56
N GLU A 22 -14.40 -8.13 -0.46
CA GLU A 22 -13.68 -8.71 -1.60
C GLU A 22 -12.43 -9.50 -1.17
N TYR A 23 -11.67 -9.01 -0.19
CA TYR A 23 -10.51 -9.73 0.32
C TYR A 23 -10.91 -11.04 0.99
N VAL A 24 -12.01 -11.04 1.77
CA VAL A 24 -12.54 -12.26 2.39
C VAL A 24 -13.04 -13.25 1.32
N GLU A 25 -13.61 -12.77 0.22
CA GLU A 25 -14.07 -13.61 -0.89
C GLU A 25 -12.91 -14.29 -1.63
N HIS A 26 -11.84 -13.55 -1.94
CA HIS A 26 -10.64 -14.13 -2.55
C HIS A 26 -9.88 -15.05 -1.58
N ASN A 27 -9.98 -14.79 -0.27
CA ASN A 27 -9.31 -15.55 0.78
C ASN A 27 -10.32 -16.39 1.59
N GLY A 28 -11.05 -17.29 0.93
CA GLY A 28 -12.11 -18.09 1.54
C GLY A 28 -11.71 -18.86 2.81
N HIS A 29 -10.42 -19.22 2.94
CA HIS A 29 -9.87 -19.86 4.13
C HIS A 29 -9.98 -19.01 5.41
N ILE A 30 -10.22 -17.69 5.30
CA ILE A 30 -10.51 -16.81 6.44
C ILE A 30 -11.85 -17.22 7.06
N LYS A 31 -12.88 -17.48 6.25
CA LYS A 31 -14.21 -17.90 6.73
C LYS A 31 -14.18 -19.29 7.38
N ASP A 32 -13.22 -20.14 6.99
CA ASP A 32 -13.05 -21.47 7.57
C ASP A 32 -12.36 -21.44 8.95
N ARG A 33 -11.61 -20.36 9.24
CA ARG A 33 -10.74 -20.26 10.42
C ARG A 33 -11.16 -19.19 11.42
N ARG A 34 -11.97 -18.22 11.01
CA ARG A 34 -12.34 -17.05 11.81
C ARG A 34 -13.84 -16.81 11.80
N THR A 35 -14.33 -16.22 12.88
CA THR A 35 -15.72 -15.76 12.98
C THR A 35 -15.80 -14.30 12.54
N LEU A 36 -16.46 -14.06 11.41
CA LEU A 36 -16.56 -12.71 10.84
C LEU A 36 -17.89 -12.04 11.21
N THR A 37 -17.79 -10.84 11.77
CA THR A 37 -18.94 -9.96 12.03
C THR A 37 -18.90 -8.79 11.05
N LYS A 38 -20.02 -8.51 10.39
CA LYS A 38 -20.11 -7.36 9.47
C LYS A 38 -20.03 -6.05 10.26
N VAL A 39 -19.28 -5.07 9.74
CA VAL A 39 -19.22 -3.71 10.27
C VAL A 39 -20.36 -2.91 9.64
N GLU A 40 -21.33 -2.48 10.44
CA GLU A 40 -22.55 -1.82 9.95
C GLU A 40 -22.35 -0.32 9.72
N ASN A 41 -21.51 0.33 10.54
CA ASN A 41 -21.19 1.75 10.42
C ASN A 41 -19.66 2.00 10.43
N PRO A 42 -18.98 1.75 9.30
CA PRO A 42 -17.53 1.87 9.21
C PRO A 42 -16.97 3.23 9.66
N CYS A 43 -17.66 4.34 9.36
CA CYS A 43 -17.22 5.68 9.76
C CYS A 43 -17.08 5.86 11.27
N ASN A 44 -17.88 5.15 12.06
CA ASN A 44 -17.85 5.29 13.51
C ASN A 44 -17.06 4.16 14.17
N GLU A 45 -17.01 2.99 13.53
CA GLU A 45 -16.50 1.76 14.15
C GLU A 45 -15.04 1.46 13.82
N ILE A 46 -14.55 1.90 12.65
CA ILE A 46 -13.21 1.53 12.15
C ILE A 46 -12.41 2.73 11.63
N GLN A 47 -12.82 3.96 11.94
CA GLN A 47 -12.05 5.15 11.57
C GLN A 47 -10.68 5.15 12.28
N GLY A 48 -9.61 5.29 11.50
CA GLY A 48 -8.22 5.22 11.95
C GLY A 48 -7.69 3.80 12.11
N GLU A 49 -8.51 2.78 11.84
CA GLU A 49 -8.09 1.38 11.95
C GLU A 49 -7.49 0.87 10.63
N VAL A 50 -6.57 -0.09 10.75
CA VAL A 50 -5.97 -0.78 9.61
C VAL A 50 -6.94 -1.83 9.07
N VAL A 51 -7.16 -1.80 7.77
CA VAL A 51 -8.05 -2.71 7.03
C VAL A 51 -7.24 -3.50 6.01
N ARG A 52 -7.40 -4.83 6.03
CA ARG A 52 -6.88 -5.74 5.00
C ARG A 52 -7.75 -5.75 3.77
N CYS A 53 -7.13 -5.61 2.61
CA CYS A 53 -7.81 -5.53 1.32
C CYS A 53 -6.98 -6.22 0.22
N ASN A 54 -7.54 -6.35 -0.98
CA ASN A 54 -6.73 -6.68 -2.15
C ASN A 54 -6.01 -5.42 -2.64
N TYR A 55 -4.83 -5.57 -3.23
CA TYR A 55 -4.02 -4.45 -3.72
C TYR A 55 -4.75 -3.61 -4.79
N THR A 56 -5.65 -4.20 -5.56
CA THR A 56 -6.51 -3.43 -6.48
C THR A 56 -7.41 -2.41 -5.78
N GLN A 57 -7.81 -2.67 -4.53
CA GLN A 57 -8.81 -1.86 -3.81
C GLN A 57 -8.23 -0.53 -3.30
N ILE A 58 -6.91 -0.42 -3.17
CA ILE A 58 -6.26 0.85 -2.82
C ILE A 58 -6.30 1.87 -3.98
N PHE A 59 -6.73 1.46 -5.17
CA PHE A 59 -6.92 2.31 -6.33
C PHE A 59 -8.40 2.54 -6.64
N TYR A 60 -8.75 3.78 -6.93
CA TYR A 60 -10.10 4.11 -7.39
C TYR A 60 -10.22 3.82 -8.89
N PRO A 61 -11.45 3.59 -9.39
CA PRO A 61 -11.71 3.46 -10.82
C PRO A 61 -11.23 4.65 -11.67
N ASN A 62 -11.07 5.84 -11.08
CA ASN A 62 -10.58 7.05 -11.74
C ASN A 62 -9.12 7.40 -11.41
N SER A 63 -8.38 6.51 -10.72
CA SER A 63 -6.94 6.71 -10.49
C SER A 63 -6.22 6.63 -11.84
N SER A 64 -5.34 7.59 -12.12
CA SER A 64 -4.52 7.54 -13.32
C SER A 64 -3.23 6.80 -13.00
N LEU A 65 -3.04 5.63 -13.61
CA LEU A 65 -1.80 4.86 -13.50
C LEU A 65 -1.25 4.65 -14.91
N ILE A 66 -0.07 5.20 -15.18
CA ILE A 66 0.64 5.04 -16.46
C ILE A 66 1.92 4.25 -16.21
N LEU A 67 1.99 3.02 -16.71
CA LEU A 67 3.18 2.18 -16.58
C LEU A 67 4.40 2.87 -17.20
N CYS A 68 5.46 3.02 -16.41
CA CYS A 68 6.69 3.71 -16.80
C CYS A 68 7.93 3.07 -16.13
N ASN A 69 8.17 1.78 -16.39
CA ASN A 69 9.28 1.03 -15.79
C ASN A 69 10.68 1.61 -16.06
N ASN A 70 10.80 2.52 -17.03
CA ASN A 70 12.06 3.17 -17.34
C ASN A 70 12.31 4.46 -16.52
N ILE A 71 11.37 4.88 -15.66
CA ILE A 71 11.50 6.13 -14.91
C ILE A 71 12.80 6.23 -14.09
N PRO A 72 13.33 5.17 -13.45
CA PRO A 72 14.59 5.29 -12.70
C PRO A 72 15.81 5.56 -13.58
N GLN A 73 15.72 5.32 -14.90
CA GLN A 73 16.78 5.71 -15.85
C GLN A 73 16.55 7.09 -16.47
N VAL A 74 15.35 7.64 -16.32
CA VAL A 74 14.99 8.97 -16.82
C VAL A 74 15.30 10.05 -15.78
N ASP A 75 15.04 9.77 -14.51
CA ASP A 75 15.32 10.67 -13.39
C ASP A 75 16.37 10.06 -12.46
N GLU A 76 17.59 10.58 -12.56
CA GLU A 76 18.75 10.12 -11.79
C GLU A 76 18.66 10.40 -10.29
N TYR A 77 17.75 11.30 -9.86
CA TYR A 77 17.56 11.69 -8.46
C TYR A 77 16.27 11.13 -7.87
N LEU A 78 15.55 10.24 -8.59
CA LEU A 78 14.23 9.76 -8.18
C LEU A 78 14.21 9.20 -6.74
N PHE A 79 15.26 8.45 -6.37
CA PHE A 79 15.35 7.80 -5.07
C PHE A 79 15.65 8.77 -3.91
N ASP A 80 16.10 9.99 -4.20
CA ASP A 80 16.31 11.04 -3.19
C ASP A 80 14.98 11.69 -2.75
N TYR A 81 13.91 11.49 -3.53
CA TYR A 81 12.59 12.11 -3.33
C TYR A 81 11.52 11.07 -3.00
N VAL A 82 11.77 10.26 -1.96
CA VAL A 82 10.75 9.39 -1.36
C VAL A 82 9.77 10.25 -0.56
N GLU A 83 8.50 10.19 -0.95
CA GLU A 83 7.40 10.95 -0.36
C GLU A 83 6.52 10.11 0.58
N ASN A 84 6.60 8.77 0.49
CA ASN A 84 5.90 7.84 1.37
C ASN A 84 6.47 6.43 1.29
N GLY A 85 6.27 5.65 2.36
CA GLY A 85 6.83 4.32 2.50
C GLY A 85 8.35 4.35 2.74
N GLU A 86 8.95 3.18 2.91
CA GLU A 86 10.36 3.04 3.23
C GLU A 86 11.07 2.31 2.09
N PHE A 87 11.88 3.03 1.31
CA PHE A 87 12.60 2.40 0.20
C PHE A 87 13.79 1.57 0.71
N VAL A 88 14.45 2.02 1.78
CA VAL A 88 15.60 1.34 2.38
C VAL A 88 15.22 0.89 3.78
N THR A 89 15.51 -0.37 4.09
CA THR A 89 15.43 -0.91 5.45
C THR A 89 16.83 -1.17 5.97
N TYR A 90 17.11 -0.72 7.19
CA TYR A 90 18.43 -0.80 7.81
C TYR A 90 18.49 -1.88 8.88
N TYR A 91 19.62 -2.56 9.00
CA TYR A 91 19.82 -3.67 9.94
C TYR A 91 21.05 -3.49 10.82
N ASP A 92 20.91 -3.83 12.10
CA ASP A 92 21.99 -3.83 13.08
C ASP A 92 22.90 -5.05 12.92
N ALA A 93 23.96 -5.14 13.74
CA ALA A 93 24.90 -6.26 13.68
C ALA A 93 24.31 -7.63 14.08
N GLU A 94 23.12 -7.65 14.68
CA GLU A 94 22.36 -8.86 15.03
C GLU A 94 21.32 -9.22 13.95
N GLY A 95 21.15 -8.37 12.94
CA GLY A 95 20.19 -8.54 11.85
C GLY A 95 18.77 -8.06 12.18
N ASN A 96 18.60 -7.25 13.23
CA ASN A 96 17.31 -6.63 13.54
C ASN A 96 17.17 -5.29 12.81
N GLU A 97 15.94 -4.94 12.43
CA GLU A 97 15.63 -3.63 11.84
C GLU A 97 15.95 -2.51 12.84
N CYS A 98 16.66 -1.49 12.38
CA CYS A 98 17.13 -0.37 13.18
C CYS A 98 17.14 0.94 12.40
N ASP A 99 17.51 2.05 13.04
CA ASP A 99 17.69 3.34 12.38
C ASP A 99 19.03 3.37 11.61
N GLU A 100 19.13 4.24 10.58
CA GLU A 100 20.34 4.39 9.75
C GLU A 100 21.62 4.63 10.57
N GLU A 101 21.54 5.36 11.68
CA GLU A 101 22.69 5.68 12.54
C GLU A 101 23.30 4.44 13.22
N ASP A 102 22.49 3.40 13.45
CA ASP A 102 22.88 2.15 14.11
C ASP A 102 23.14 1.01 13.11
N ALA A 103 22.94 1.26 11.81
CA ALA A 103 22.98 0.28 10.77
C ALA A 103 24.40 -0.21 10.45
N VAL A 104 24.56 -1.52 10.26
CA VAL A 104 25.76 -2.11 9.65
C VAL A 104 25.48 -2.76 8.30
N ASP A 105 24.20 -2.94 7.96
CA ASP A 105 23.73 -3.44 6.68
C ASP A 105 22.44 -2.72 6.27
N GLN A 106 22.13 -2.72 4.97
CA GLN A 106 20.91 -2.12 4.44
C GLN A 106 20.38 -2.95 3.27
N ASN A 107 19.07 -2.91 3.05
CA ASN A 107 18.43 -3.52 1.91
C ASN A 107 17.44 -2.56 1.26
N ASP A 108 17.53 -2.46 -0.07
CA ASP A 108 16.59 -1.68 -0.86
C ASP A 108 15.37 -2.55 -1.17
N ASN A 109 14.17 -2.01 -0.94
CA ASN A 109 12.93 -2.67 -1.31
C ASN A 109 12.84 -2.82 -2.82
N GLU A 110 12.69 -4.06 -3.27
CA GLU A 110 12.63 -4.37 -4.70
C GLU A 110 11.33 -3.83 -5.31
N ILE A 111 11.47 -3.00 -6.34
CA ILE A 111 10.35 -2.43 -7.08
C ILE A 111 10.23 -3.14 -8.44
N PHE A 112 9.10 -3.81 -8.64
CA PHE A 112 8.84 -4.61 -9.84
C PHE A 112 8.18 -3.81 -10.96
N GLN A 113 7.40 -2.80 -10.62
CA GLN A 113 6.68 -1.97 -11.59
C GLN A 113 6.64 -0.52 -11.12
N TRP A 114 6.77 0.39 -12.09
CA TRP A 114 6.74 1.82 -11.85
C TRP A 114 5.56 2.44 -12.58
N TYR A 115 4.80 3.29 -11.91
CA TYR A 115 3.68 4.00 -12.52
C TYR A 115 3.78 5.49 -12.28
N LEU A 116 3.61 6.30 -13.33
CA LEU A 116 3.26 7.71 -13.15
C LEU A 116 1.84 7.77 -12.62
N ILE A 117 1.64 8.53 -11.56
CA ILE A 117 0.33 8.71 -10.93
C ILE A 117 -0.02 10.18 -10.79
N ASP A 118 -1.32 10.48 -10.84
CA ASP A 118 -1.79 11.83 -10.61
C ASP A 118 -1.69 12.22 -9.12
N ASN A 119 -1.60 13.53 -8.84
CA ASN A 119 -1.51 14.08 -7.49
C ASN A 119 -2.65 13.59 -6.56
N SER A 120 -3.88 13.43 -7.07
CA SER A 120 -5.00 13.01 -6.22
C SER A 120 -4.89 11.54 -5.78
N THR A 121 -4.31 10.70 -6.64
CA THR A 121 -3.97 9.31 -6.33
C THR A 121 -2.81 9.25 -5.34
N ALA A 122 -1.72 9.97 -5.59
CA ALA A 122 -0.56 10.01 -4.71
C ALA A 122 -0.95 10.44 -3.29
N GLU A 123 -1.59 11.60 -3.16
CA GLU A 123 -2.02 12.15 -1.86
C GLU A 123 -2.97 11.21 -1.09
N ARG A 124 -3.76 10.38 -1.79
CA ARG A 124 -4.61 9.39 -1.13
C ARG A 124 -3.80 8.22 -0.58
N LEU A 125 -2.87 7.68 -1.37
CA LEU A 125 -2.00 6.61 -0.94
C LEU A 125 -1.16 7.07 0.26
N LYS A 126 -0.49 8.23 0.17
CA LYS A 126 0.32 8.78 1.28
C LYS A 126 -0.43 8.93 2.60
N ARG A 127 -1.74 9.19 2.56
CA ARG A 127 -2.54 9.39 3.79
C ARG A 127 -3.00 8.09 4.45
N SER A 128 -3.03 6.99 3.72
CA SER A 128 -3.76 5.81 4.16
C SER A 128 -3.03 4.50 3.90
N THR A 129 -1.88 4.50 3.23
CA THR A 129 -1.08 3.30 2.97
C THR A 129 0.40 3.61 3.17
N ASN A 130 1.22 2.56 3.28
CA ASN A 130 2.68 2.67 3.31
C ASN A 130 3.28 2.35 1.92
N GLU A 131 2.52 2.57 0.84
CA GLU A 131 3.01 2.36 -0.52
C GLU A 131 4.19 3.29 -0.83
N LEU A 132 5.15 2.80 -1.61
CA LEU A 132 6.29 3.59 -2.05
C LEU A 132 5.86 4.64 -3.07
N ILE A 133 5.80 5.89 -2.62
CA ILE A 133 5.52 7.05 -3.46
C ILE A 133 6.79 7.87 -3.56
N PHE A 134 7.19 8.19 -4.79
CA PHE A 134 8.27 9.10 -5.10
C PHE A 134 7.71 10.32 -5.82
N TYR A 135 8.47 11.41 -5.86
CA TYR A 135 8.18 12.55 -6.71
C TYR A 135 9.36 12.81 -7.65
N SER A 136 9.07 12.93 -8.94
CA SER A 136 10.09 13.28 -9.94
C SER A 136 10.07 14.79 -10.14
N ASP A 137 11.01 15.50 -9.53
CA ASP A 137 11.23 16.94 -9.77
C ASP A 137 11.49 17.24 -11.25
N LYS A 138 12.13 16.31 -11.97
CA LYS A 138 12.47 16.43 -13.39
C LYS A 138 11.25 16.45 -14.29
N LEU A 139 10.21 15.68 -13.94
CA LEU A 139 8.99 15.53 -14.72
C LEU A 139 7.77 16.22 -14.10
N ASP A 140 7.90 16.73 -12.87
CA ASP A 140 6.81 17.32 -12.06
C ASP A 140 5.61 16.36 -11.93
N VAL A 141 5.89 15.12 -11.50
CA VAL A 141 4.88 14.06 -11.36
C VAL A 141 5.22 13.08 -10.24
N TYR A 142 4.18 12.53 -9.60
CA TYR A 142 4.33 11.45 -8.62
C TYR A 142 4.50 10.10 -9.30
N ILE A 143 5.26 9.23 -8.65
CA ILE A 143 5.58 7.89 -9.09
C ILE A 143 5.21 6.89 -8.00
N LEU A 144 4.49 5.84 -8.36
CA LEU A 144 4.27 4.67 -7.52
C LEU A 144 5.30 3.58 -7.86
N GLY A 145 6.03 3.12 -6.85
CA GLY A 145 6.85 1.91 -6.93
C GLY A 145 6.12 0.71 -6.33
N VAL A 146 5.77 -0.28 -7.15
CA VAL A 146 5.04 -1.48 -6.71
C VAL A 146 6.03 -2.56 -6.27
N THR A 147 5.93 -2.99 -5.01
CA THR A 147 6.81 -4.00 -4.37
C THR A 147 6.26 -5.42 -4.41
N HIS A 148 5.17 -5.65 -5.13
CA HIS A 148 4.55 -6.97 -5.28
C HIS A 148 4.96 -7.68 -6.57
N TYR A 149 5.33 -8.97 -6.45
CA TYR A 149 5.80 -9.79 -7.56
C TYR A 149 4.78 -10.87 -8.00
N GLY A 150 4.67 -11.08 -9.32
CA GLY A 150 4.23 -12.33 -9.94
C GLY A 150 2.71 -12.64 -9.93
N THR A 151 1.92 -12.09 -9.03
CA THR A 151 0.46 -12.33 -8.95
C THR A 151 -0.32 -11.10 -9.42
N ALA A 152 -1.47 -11.32 -10.06
CA ALA A 152 -2.40 -10.24 -10.37
C ALA A 152 -2.82 -9.51 -9.08
N TRP A 153 -2.92 -8.18 -9.15
CA TRP A 153 -3.08 -7.31 -7.98
C TRP A 153 -4.36 -7.61 -7.16
N ASP A 154 -5.37 -8.23 -7.78
CA ASP A 154 -6.62 -8.65 -7.14
C ASP A 154 -6.46 -9.87 -6.22
N TYR A 155 -5.33 -10.57 -6.30
CA TYR A 155 -4.97 -11.69 -5.42
C TYR A 155 -3.79 -11.37 -4.49
N VAL A 156 -3.32 -10.12 -4.48
CA VAL A 156 -2.27 -9.65 -3.60
C VAL A 156 -2.91 -8.93 -2.42
N GLY A 157 -2.51 -9.28 -1.19
CA GLY A 157 -2.99 -8.59 0.00
C GLY A 157 -2.30 -7.25 0.20
N ALA A 158 -3.07 -6.27 0.65
CA ALA A 158 -2.63 -4.93 1.00
C ALA A 158 -3.34 -4.45 2.27
N GLU A 159 -2.87 -3.35 2.83
CA GLU A 159 -3.47 -2.73 4.00
C GLU A 159 -3.66 -1.23 3.78
N PHE A 160 -4.75 -0.69 4.33
CA PHE A 160 -4.95 0.76 4.39
C PHE A 160 -5.59 1.19 5.71
N VAL A 161 -5.36 2.44 6.11
CA VAL A 161 -6.02 3.08 7.26
C VAL A 161 -7.33 3.71 6.80
N TYR A 162 -8.46 3.32 7.39
CA TYR A 162 -9.83 3.80 7.08
C TYR A 162 -10.19 5.12 7.79
#